data_AF-A0A453BQ01-F1
#
_entry.id   AF-A0A453BQ01-F1
#
_cell.length_a   1.000
_cell.length_b   1.000
_cell.length_c   1.000
_cell.angle_alpha   90.00
_cell.angle_beta   90.00
_cell.angle_gamma   90.00
#
_symmetry.space_group_name_H-M   'P 1'
#
loop_
_entity.id
_entity.type
_entity.pdbx_description
1 polymer ?
#
loop_
_entity_poly.entity_id
_entity_poly.type
_entity_poly.pdbx_seq_one_letter_code
_entity_poly.pdbx_strand_id
1 'polypeptide(L)'
;MIKLTSFQFRILVKVQKDRFWVHIGMAYVFTFWTFYVLYHEYKVITTMRLHFLANQNRRPDQFTVLVRNIPADPDETVGEHVEHFFAVNHREHYLSHQVVYNANTLASLVEKKKGLQNWLVYYENQHAKNPEKELIIKTGLWGLWGEKVDALQHYKTTIEELCKQEDEERQKVISDPKAIMPAAFVSFNSQWGAAVCAQTQQTSNPTVWLTEWAPEPRDVYWPNLAIPFVELSVRRLIMAVALFFLTFFFMVPIALVQSVANLDDIERVLPFLKPIIER
;
A
#
# COMPACT_ATOMS: atom_id res chain seq x y z
N MET A 1 17.05 -21.79 -27.97
CA MET A 1 15.92 -22.00 -27.04
C MET A 1 14.69 -22.64 -27.68
N ILE A 2 14.26 -22.26 -28.91
CA ILE A 2 13.04 -22.77 -29.56
C ILE A 2 13.19 -24.20 -30.14
N LYS A 3 14.43 -24.68 -30.39
CA LYS A 3 14.67 -26.01 -30.98
C LYS A 3 14.59 -27.17 -29.98
N LEU A 4 14.80 -26.95 -28.67
CA LEU A 4 14.72 -28.02 -27.66
C LEU A 4 13.27 -28.39 -27.31
N THR A 5 12.37 -27.40 -27.25
CA THR A 5 10.92 -27.65 -27.05
C THR A 5 10.31 -28.35 -28.25
N SER A 6 10.72 -28.00 -29.47
CA SER A 6 10.28 -28.72 -30.69
C SER A 6 10.79 -30.16 -30.74
N PHE A 7 12.02 -30.45 -30.30
CA PHE A 7 12.61 -31.78 -30.39
C PHE A 7 12.08 -32.76 -29.33
N GLN A 8 11.86 -32.31 -28.09
CA GLN A 8 11.19 -33.13 -27.08
C GLN A 8 9.71 -33.38 -27.45
N PHE A 9 8.98 -32.38 -27.95
CA PHE A 9 7.61 -32.58 -28.41
C PHE A 9 7.52 -33.54 -29.61
N ARG A 10 8.50 -33.50 -30.52
CA ARG A 10 8.53 -34.35 -31.74
C ARG A 10 8.95 -35.80 -31.47
N ILE A 11 9.73 -36.06 -30.43
CA ILE A 11 10.08 -37.43 -29.99
C ILE A 11 8.97 -38.03 -29.12
N LEU A 12 8.32 -37.24 -28.25
CA LEU A 12 7.19 -37.73 -27.43
C LEU A 12 5.96 -38.10 -28.28
N VAL A 13 5.66 -37.30 -29.33
CA VAL A 13 4.52 -37.54 -30.23
C VAL A 13 4.69 -38.81 -31.08
N LYS A 14 5.92 -39.27 -31.32
CA LYS A 14 6.18 -40.40 -32.22
C LYS A 14 6.15 -41.78 -31.51
N VAL A 15 6.26 -41.82 -30.18
CA VAL A 15 6.34 -43.07 -29.40
C VAL A 15 5.03 -43.39 -28.64
N GLN A 16 4.10 -42.45 -28.49
CA GLN A 16 2.99 -42.58 -27.53
C GLN A 16 1.61 -42.12 -28.07
N LYS A 17 1.29 -42.52 -29.30
CA LYS A 17 0.05 -42.11 -30.01
C LYS A 17 -1.25 -42.53 -29.28
N ASP A 18 -1.20 -43.61 -28.49
CA ASP A 18 -2.39 -44.20 -27.86
C ASP A 18 -2.63 -43.75 -26.40
N ARG A 19 -1.67 -43.09 -25.72
CA ARG A 19 -1.82 -42.67 -24.30
C ARG A 19 -1.97 -41.15 -24.10
N PHE A 20 -1.82 -40.35 -25.15
CA PHE A 20 -1.96 -38.90 -25.07
C PHE A 20 -3.38 -38.45 -24.69
N TRP A 21 -4.40 -39.15 -25.20
CA TRP A 21 -5.81 -38.93 -24.87
C TRP A 21 -6.10 -39.11 -23.37
N VAL A 22 -5.36 -40.00 -22.69
CA VAL A 22 -5.49 -40.20 -21.23
C VAL A 22 -4.99 -38.98 -20.47
N HIS A 23 -3.87 -38.38 -20.87
CA HIS A 23 -3.36 -37.16 -20.24
C HIS A 23 -4.31 -35.97 -20.44
N ILE A 24 -4.89 -35.83 -21.63
CA ILE A 24 -5.93 -34.81 -21.89
C ILE A 24 -7.16 -35.07 -21.02
N GLY A 25 -7.65 -36.32 -20.98
CA GLY A 25 -8.79 -36.69 -20.14
C GLY A 25 -8.55 -36.39 -18.67
N MET A 26 -7.38 -36.76 -18.13
CA MET A 26 -6.99 -36.44 -16.76
C MET A 26 -6.90 -34.93 -16.50
N ALA A 27 -6.41 -34.14 -17.45
CA ALA A 27 -6.38 -32.69 -17.32
C ALA A 27 -7.81 -32.10 -17.21
N TYR A 28 -8.77 -32.61 -17.98
CA TYR A 28 -10.18 -32.22 -17.83
C TYR A 28 -10.77 -32.66 -16.49
N VAL A 29 -10.46 -33.87 -16.02
CA VAL A 29 -10.91 -34.35 -14.70
C VAL A 29 -10.36 -33.45 -13.59
N PHE A 30 -9.06 -33.11 -13.62
CA PHE A 30 -8.46 -32.23 -12.62
C PHE A 30 -9.03 -30.81 -12.67
N THR A 31 -9.19 -30.23 -13.86
CA THR A 31 -9.76 -28.88 -14.00
C THR A 31 -11.22 -28.82 -13.55
N PHE A 32 -12.03 -29.82 -13.89
CA PHE A 32 -13.39 -29.91 -13.40
C PHE A 32 -13.44 -30.08 -11.89
N TRP A 33 -12.60 -30.94 -11.32
CA TRP A 33 -12.49 -31.13 -9.88
C TRP A 33 -12.06 -29.84 -9.16
N THR A 34 -11.05 -29.13 -9.67
CA THR A 34 -10.62 -27.87 -9.07
C THR A 34 -11.69 -26.79 -9.16
N PHE A 35 -12.39 -26.66 -10.30
CA PHE A 35 -13.53 -25.75 -10.40
C PHE A 35 -14.66 -26.11 -9.45
N TYR A 36 -14.95 -27.41 -9.27
CA TYR A 36 -15.95 -27.88 -8.32
C TYR A 36 -15.59 -27.50 -6.88
N VAL A 37 -14.33 -27.77 -6.46
CA VAL A 37 -13.84 -27.40 -5.12
C VAL A 37 -13.85 -25.89 -4.94
N LEU A 38 -13.34 -25.12 -5.90
CA LEU A 38 -13.31 -23.65 -5.82
C LEU A 38 -14.72 -23.05 -5.76
N TYR A 39 -15.68 -23.60 -6.50
CA TYR A 39 -17.07 -23.15 -6.44
C TYR A 39 -17.69 -23.42 -5.07
N HIS A 40 -17.45 -24.61 -4.51
CA HIS A 40 -17.92 -24.96 -3.17
C HIS A 40 -17.32 -24.05 -2.10
N GLU A 41 -16.00 -23.88 -2.11
CA GLU A 41 -15.29 -22.99 -1.16
C GLU A 41 -15.73 -21.54 -1.31
N TYR A 42 -15.92 -21.06 -2.54
CA TYR A 42 -16.40 -19.70 -2.79
C TYR A 42 -17.79 -19.46 -2.17
N LYS A 43 -18.69 -20.45 -2.28
CA LYS A 43 -20.01 -20.39 -1.64
C LYS A 43 -19.89 -20.34 -0.12
N VAL A 44 -19.05 -21.19 0.46
CA VAL A 44 -18.79 -21.22 1.91
C VAL A 44 -18.24 -19.87 2.40
N ILE A 45 -17.20 -19.34 1.75
CA ILE A 45 -16.61 -18.03 2.08
C ILE A 45 -17.64 -16.91 1.96
N THR A 46 -18.47 -16.90 0.92
CA THR A 46 -19.50 -15.88 0.73
C THR A 46 -20.53 -15.92 1.86
N THR A 47 -20.99 -17.11 2.24
CA THR A 47 -21.94 -17.26 3.37
C THR A 47 -21.34 -16.82 4.70
N MET A 48 -20.08 -17.19 4.98
CA MET A 48 -19.35 -16.75 6.17
C MET A 48 -19.19 -15.22 6.18
N ARG A 49 -18.85 -14.61 5.04
CA ARG A 49 -18.71 -13.16 4.91
C ARG A 49 -20.02 -12.43 5.17
N LEU A 50 -21.13 -12.89 4.61
CA LEU A 50 -22.45 -12.26 4.82
C LEU A 50 -22.88 -12.36 6.29
N HIS A 51 -22.67 -13.52 6.92
CA HIS A 51 -22.96 -13.71 8.35
C HIS A 51 -22.05 -12.83 9.23
N PHE A 52 -20.78 -12.70 8.89
CA PHE A 52 -19.84 -11.81 9.58
C PHE A 52 -20.27 -10.34 9.47
N LEU A 53 -20.57 -9.87 8.26
CA LEU A 53 -21.00 -8.48 8.01
C LEU A 53 -22.30 -8.14 8.74
N ALA A 54 -23.26 -9.08 8.78
CA ALA A 54 -24.53 -8.88 9.49
C ALA A 54 -24.37 -8.80 11.02
N ASN A 55 -23.40 -9.52 11.58
CA ASN A 55 -23.14 -9.56 13.02
C ASN A 55 -22.05 -8.59 13.48
N GLN A 56 -21.52 -7.77 12.57
CA GLN A 56 -20.41 -6.89 12.87
C GLN A 56 -20.87 -5.69 13.71
N ASN A 57 -20.08 -5.34 14.71
CA ASN A 57 -20.32 -4.14 15.51
C ASN A 57 -20.26 -2.88 14.64
N ARG A 58 -20.93 -1.83 15.12
CA ARG A 58 -20.93 -0.51 14.49
C ARG A 58 -19.48 0.01 14.38
N ARG A 59 -19.06 0.26 13.14
CA ARG A 59 -17.77 0.86 12.81
C ARG A 59 -17.97 2.07 11.90
N PRO A 60 -17.06 3.05 11.90
CA PRO A 60 -17.20 4.26 11.07
C PRO A 60 -17.16 3.98 9.56
N ASP A 61 -16.44 2.96 9.11
CA ASP A 61 -16.34 2.55 7.68
C ASP A 61 -17.70 2.23 7.05
N GLN A 62 -18.67 1.75 7.84
CA GLN A 62 -20.02 1.43 7.37
C GLN A 62 -20.88 2.67 7.09
N PHE A 63 -20.52 3.83 7.65
CA PHE A 63 -21.29 5.08 7.58
C PHE A 63 -20.58 6.17 6.80
N THR A 64 -19.31 5.99 6.47
CA THR A 64 -18.48 7.01 5.86
C THR A 64 -18.11 6.62 4.43
N VAL A 65 -18.20 7.58 3.51
CA VAL A 65 -17.81 7.47 2.12
C VAL A 65 -16.64 8.42 1.87
N LEU A 66 -15.60 7.95 1.20
CA LEU A 66 -14.51 8.78 0.74
C LEU A 66 -14.89 9.39 -0.61
N VAL A 67 -14.95 10.70 -0.66
CA VAL A 67 -15.21 11.49 -1.87
C VAL A 67 -13.89 12.04 -2.38
N ARG A 68 -13.58 11.80 -3.66
CA ARG A 68 -12.36 12.27 -4.33
C ARG A 68 -12.70 13.09 -5.58
N ASN A 69 -11.76 13.93 -5.96
CA ASN A 69 -11.84 14.80 -7.14
C ASN A 69 -13.08 15.69 -7.12
N ILE A 70 -13.23 16.41 -6.00
CA ILE A 70 -14.22 17.47 -5.84
C ILE A 70 -13.84 18.60 -6.81
N PRO A 71 -14.76 19.12 -7.63
CA PRO A 71 -14.47 20.21 -8.54
C PRO A 71 -14.12 21.47 -7.76
N ALA A 72 -13.19 22.27 -8.29
CA ALA A 72 -12.84 23.54 -7.68
C ALA A 72 -13.86 24.60 -8.09
N ASP A 73 -14.53 25.18 -7.10
CA ASP A 73 -15.40 26.33 -7.30
C ASP A 73 -14.70 27.62 -6.85
N PRO A 74 -14.86 28.73 -7.59
CA PRO A 74 -14.21 30.00 -7.28
C PRO A 74 -14.84 30.73 -6.08
N ASP A 75 -16.12 30.45 -5.80
CA ASP A 75 -16.93 31.21 -4.83
C ASP A 75 -17.07 30.49 -3.47
N GLU A 76 -16.86 29.17 -3.42
CA GLU A 76 -17.08 28.32 -2.23
C GLU A 76 -15.80 27.58 -1.81
N THR A 77 -15.64 27.36 -0.50
CA THR A 77 -14.60 26.46 -0.01
C THR A 77 -14.97 24.99 -0.29
N VAL A 78 -13.98 24.10 -0.34
CA VAL A 78 -14.22 22.65 -0.56
C VAL A 78 -15.21 22.07 0.47
N GLY A 79 -15.17 22.55 1.71
CA GLY A 79 -16.10 22.11 2.76
C GLY A 79 -17.53 22.54 2.50
N GLU A 80 -17.74 23.83 2.21
CA GLU A 80 -19.06 24.38 1.87
C GLU A 80 -19.64 23.73 0.61
N HIS A 81 -18.79 23.50 -0.40
CA HIS A 81 -19.19 22.85 -1.64
C HIS A 81 -19.67 21.40 -1.42
N VAL A 82 -18.96 20.65 -0.55
CA VAL A 82 -19.37 19.30 -0.14
C VAL A 82 -20.67 19.34 0.65
N GLU A 83 -20.81 20.26 1.60
CA GLU A 83 -22.04 20.41 2.37
C GLU A 83 -23.24 20.72 1.46
N HIS A 84 -23.11 21.71 0.57
CA HIS A 84 -24.16 22.07 -0.37
C HIS A 84 -24.54 20.90 -1.30
N PHE A 85 -23.56 20.22 -1.88
CA PHE A 85 -23.80 19.07 -2.76
C PHE A 85 -24.58 17.94 -2.06
N PHE A 86 -24.14 17.55 -0.86
CA PHE A 86 -24.76 16.44 -0.14
C PHE A 86 -26.06 16.82 0.57
N ALA A 87 -26.22 18.07 1.00
CA ALA A 87 -27.46 18.56 1.57
C ALA A 87 -28.60 18.58 0.53
N VAL A 88 -28.28 18.84 -0.74
CA VAL A 88 -29.26 18.82 -1.85
C VAL A 88 -29.55 17.40 -2.31
N ASN A 89 -28.51 16.59 -2.57
CA ASN A 89 -28.67 15.26 -3.18
C ASN A 89 -29.02 14.15 -2.18
N HIS A 90 -28.57 14.26 -0.92
CA HIS A 90 -28.71 13.23 0.11
C HIS A 90 -29.29 13.80 1.42
N ARG A 91 -30.28 14.69 1.30
CA ARG A 91 -30.83 15.52 2.38
C ARG A 91 -31.17 14.77 3.68
N GLU A 92 -31.78 13.59 3.57
CA GLU A 92 -32.25 12.83 4.74
C GLU A 92 -31.16 11.99 5.41
N HIS A 93 -30.05 11.74 4.71
CA HIS A 93 -29.01 10.81 5.15
C HIS A 93 -27.69 11.48 5.48
N TYR A 94 -27.43 12.67 4.96
CA TYR A 94 -26.23 13.44 5.25
C TYR A 94 -26.13 13.78 6.74
N LEU A 95 -24.98 13.48 7.36
CA LEU A 95 -24.71 13.78 8.77
C LEU A 95 -23.65 14.87 8.93
N SER A 96 -22.46 14.65 8.36
CA SER A 96 -21.33 15.57 8.45
C SER A 96 -20.28 15.23 7.41
N HIS A 97 -19.31 16.12 7.23
CA HIS A 97 -18.16 15.86 6.39
C HIS A 97 -16.87 16.28 7.10
N GLN A 98 -15.76 15.64 6.72
CA GLN A 98 -14.42 15.97 7.15
C GLN A 98 -13.54 16.14 5.92
N VAL A 99 -13.07 17.36 5.67
CA VAL A 99 -12.18 17.65 4.54
C VAL A 99 -10.78 17.10 4.82
N VAL A 100 -10.10 16.65 3.77
CA VAL A 100 -8.73 16.16 3.83
C VAL A 100 -7.74 17.31 3.64
N TYR A 101 -6.73 17.37 4.51
CA TYR A 101 -5.64 18.33 4.43
C TYR A 101 -4.34 17.63 4.06
N ASN A 102 -3.48 18.31 3.30
CA ASN A 102 -2.12 17.87 3.03
C ASN A 102 -1.23 18.13 4.25
N ALA A 103 -1.17 17.14 5.14
CA ALA A 103 -0.37 17.18 6.36
C ALA A 103 0.90 16.29 6.27
N ASN A 104 1.44 16.06 5.08
CA ASN A 104 2.57 15.14 4.89
C ASN A 104 3.85 15.60 5.62
N THR A 105 4.16 16.90 5.58
CA THR A 105 5.29 17.49 6.29
C THR A 105 5.11 17.36 7.79
N LEU A 106 3.94 17.74 8.30
CA LEU A 106 3.57 17.61 9.71
C LEU A 106 3.65 16.15 10.19
N ALA A 107 3.11 15.20 9.43
CA ALA A 107 3.16 13.79 9.76
C ALA A 107 4.62 13.29 9.87
N SER A 108 5.50 13.72 8.96
CA SER A 108 6.93 13.37 9.00
C SER A 108 7.64 13.96 10.23
N LEU A 109 7.26 15.15 10.69
CA LEU A 109 7.80 15.75 11.91
C LEU A 109 7.35 14.99 13.16
N VAL A 110 6.06 14.64 13.23
CA VAL A 110 5.49 13.84 14.32
C VAL A 110 6.16 12.45 14.39
N GLU A 111 6.39 11.80 13.25
CA GLU A 111 7.07 10.52 13.19
C GLU A 111 8.52 10.60 13.67
N LYS A 112 9.27 11.63 13.22
CA LYS A 112 10.64 11.90 13.69
C LYS A 112 10.67 12.12 15.21
N LYS A 113 9.75 12.93 15.74
CA LYS A 113 9.63 13.21 17.17
C LYS A 113 9.36 11.93 17.97
N LYS A 114 8.42 11.09 17.53
CA LYS A 114 8.16 9.78 18.16
C LYS A 114 9.41 8.89 18.17
N GLY A 115 10.15 8.86 17.05
CA GLY A 115 11.42 8.13 16.96
C GLY A 115 12.47 8.62 17.98
N LEU A 116 12.64 9.94 18.11
CA LEU A 116 13.56 10.53 19.08
C LEU A 116 13.09 10.34 20.53
N GLN A 117 11.79 10.37 20.78
CA GLN A 117 11.23 10.11 22.10
C GLN A 117 11.51 8.68 22.56
N ASN A 118 11.46 7.70 21.66
CA ASN A 118 11.88 6.33 21.97
C ASN A 118 13.37 6.26 22.37
N TRP A 119 14.23 7.02 21.69
CA TRP A 119 15.65 7.12 22.05
C TRP A 119 15.84 7.81 23.40
N LEU A 120 15.11 8.89 23.68
CA LEU A 120 15.15 9.57 24.98
C LEU A 120 14.80 8.59 26.10
N VAL A 121 13.70 7.85 25.96
CA VAL A 121 13.28 6.82 26.93
C VAL A 121 14.34 5.73 27.09
N TYR A 122 15.00 5.32 25.99
CA TYR A 122 16.11 4.37 26.06
C TYR A 122 17.27 4.88 26.92
N TYR A 123 17.71 6.13 26.71
CA TYR A 123 18.81 6.73 27.48
C TYR A 123 18.42 7.04 28.92
N GLU A 124 17.18 7.45 29.19
CA GLU A 124 16.66 7.64 30.56
C GLU A 124 16.66 6.32 31.34
N ASN A 125 16.21 5.22 30.72
CA ASN A 125 16.27 3.90 31.32
C ASN A 125 17.72 3.44 31.57
N GLN A 126 18.65 3.80 30.68
CA GLN A 126 20.07 3.48 30.84
C GLN A 126 20.69 4.27 32.00
N HIS A 127 20.35 5.56 32.12
CA HIS A 127 20.77 6.43 33.22
C HIS A 127 20.21 5.94 34.56
N ALA A 128 18.94 5.55 34.60
CA ALA A 128 18.30 5.02 35.80
C ALA A 128 18.97 3.74 36.32
N LYS A 129 19.52 2.91 35.42
CA LYS A 129 20.27 1.70 35.80
C LYS A 129 21.67 2.01 36.32
N ASN A 130 22.36 2.97 35.72
CA ASN A 130 23.74 3.33 36.04
C ASN A 130 23.92 4.86 36.03
N PRO A 131 23.64 5.55 37.15
CA PRO A 131 23.67 7.02 37.19
C PRO A 131 25.08 7.61 37.08
N GLU A 132 26.12 6.85 37.41
CA GLU A 132 27.51 7.31 37.35
C GLU A 132 28.10 7.28 35.93
N LYS A 133 27.43 6.62 34.97
CA LYS A 133 27.96 6.46 33.61
C LYS A 133 27.58 7.66 32.75
N GLU A 134 28.57 8.41 32.26
CA GLU A 134 28.35 9.48 31.29
C GLU A 134 27.75 8.93 29.98
N LEU A 135 26.59 9.46 29.59
CA LEU A 135 25.86 9.08 28.37
C LEU A 135 26.22 10.05 27.24
N ILE A 136 27.33 9.77 26.56
CA ILE A 136 27.83 10.63 25.48
C ILE A 136 27.46 10.04 24.12
N ILE A 137 26.87 10.87 23.25
CA ILE A 137 26.67 10.56 21.83
C ILE A 137 27.53 11.45 20.95
N LYS A 138 27.75 11.00 19.71
CA LYS A 138 28.33 11.82 18.65
C LYS A 138 27.24 12.21 17.66
N THR A 139 27.24 13.46 17.22
CA THR A 139 26.18 14.04 16.38
C THR A 139 26.23 13.63 14.90
N GLY A 140 27.35 13.11 14.41
CA GLY A 140 27.54 12.80 12.98
C GLY A 140 26.99 11.45 12.53
N LEU A 141 27.21 11.16 11.24
CA LEU A 141 26.67 9.98 10.56
C LEU A 141 27.05 8.68 11.28
N TRP A 142 26.04 7.86 11.58
CA TRP A 142 26.15 6.56 12.28
C TRP A 142 26.91 6.62 13.62
N GLY A 143 27.01 7.79 14.25
CA GLY A 143 27.73 7.98 15.51
C GLY A 143 29.26 7.89 15.39
N LEU A 144 29.83 7.98 14.18
CA LEU A 144 31.27 7.86 13.96
C LEU A 144 32.00 9.21 14.07
N TRP A 145 31.43 10.26 13.51
CA TRP A 145 31.98 11.61 13.45
C TRP A 145 31.17 12.61 14.28
N GLY A 146 31.73 13.79 14.56
CA GLY A 146 31.04 14.89 15.24
C GLY A 146 31.45 15.12 16.69
N GLU A 147 30.87 16.16 17.27
CA GLU A 147 31.10 16.57 18.65
C GLU A 147 30.49 15.58 19.63
N LYS A 148 31.16 15.38 20.77
CA LYS A 148 30.69 14.55 21.88
C LYS A 148 29.77 15.40 22.76
N VAL A 149 28.49 15.05 22.79
CA VAL A 149 27.47 15.80 23.54
C VAL A 149 26.73 14.84 24.47
N ASP A 150 26.22 15.37 25.59
CA ASP A 150 25.33 14.61 26.47
C ASP A 150 24.05 14.23 25.71
N ALA A 151 23.77 12.93 25.69
CA ALA A 151 22.65 12.35 24.96
C ALA A 151 21.32 12.89 25.47
N LEU A 152 21.13 12.93 26.79
CA LEU A 152 19.85 13.32 27.39
C LEU A 152 19.51 14.77 27.06
N GLN A 153 20.45 15.68 27.28
CA GLN A 153 20.23 17.08 26.98
C GLN A 153 19.99 17.30 25.48
N HIS A 154 20.79 16.67 24.61
CA HIS A 154 20.64 16.79 23.16
C HIS A 154 19.26 16.32 22.67
N TYR A 155 18.78 15.16 23.11
CA TYR A 155 17.45 14.68 22.70
C TYR A 155 16.33 15.56 23.24
N LYS A 156 16.43 16.05 24.49
CA LYS A 156 15.44 16.98 25.05
C LYS A 156 15.34 18.27 24.25
N THR A 157 16.48 18.92 23.95
CA THR A 157 16.49 20.16 23.15
C THR A 157 15.98 19.91 21.73
N THR A 158 16.39 18.81 21.09
CA THR A 158 15.91 18.45 19.74
C THR A 158 14.40 18.21 19.72
N ILE A 159 13.84 17.55 20.75
CA ILE A 159 12.40 17.32 20.86
C ILE A 159 11.66 18.65 21.06
N GLU A 160 12.18 19.55 21.90
CA GLU A 160 11.59 20.89 22.09
C GLU A 160 11.59 21.71 20.80
N GLU A 161 12.68 21.68 20.03
CA GLU A 161 12.75 22.32 18.71
C GLU A 161 11.74 21.73 17.72
N LEU A 162 11.61 20.39 17.68
CA LEU A 162 10.62 19.73 16.84
C LEU A 162 9.18 20.02 17.27
N CYS A 163 8.90 20.17 18.57
CA CYS A 163 7.58 20.60 19.05
C CYS A 163 7.22 21.99 18.51
N LYS A 164 8.17 22.94 18.54
CA LYS A 164 7.95 24.29 17.98
C LYS A 164 7.68 24.23 16.48
N GLN A 165 8.48 23.47 15.73
CA GLN A 165 8.26 23.27 14.29
C GLN A 165 6.92 22.59 13.99
N GLU A 166 6.52 21.60 14.79
CA GLU A 166 5.24 20.91 14.68
C GLU A 166 4.06 21.90 14.86
N ASP A 167 4.11 22.75 15.88
CA ASP A 167 3.08 23.75 16.14
C ASP A 167 3.00 24.80 15.02
N GLU A 168 4.15 25.28 14.53
CA GLU A 168 4.22 26.20 13.40
C GLU A 168 3.63 25.59 12.12
N GLU A 169 4.02 24.36 11.77
CA GLU A 169 3.49 23.66 10.60
C GLU A 169 2.00 23.34 10.74
N ARG A 170 1.54 23.01 11.95
CA ARG A 170 0.11 22.78 12.21
C ARG A 170 -0.72 24.04 11.95
N GLN A 171 -0.26 25.20 12.40
CA GLN A 171 -0.94 26.46 12.12
C GLN A 171 -0.93 26.77 10.62
N LYS A 172 0.19 26.55 9.93
CA LYS A 172 0.29 26.73 8.47
C LYS A 172 -0.74 25.87 7.73
N VAL A 173 -0.81 24.56 8.02
CA VAL A 173 -1.75 23.63 7.35
C VAL A 173 -3.21 24.02 7.56
N ILE A 174 -3.58 24.51 8.75
CA ILE A 174 -4.95 24.95 9.03
C ILE A 174 -5.26 26.27 8.32
N SER A 175 -4.30 27.17 8.26
CA SER A 175 -4.48 28.52 7.68
C SER A 175 -4.40 28.56 6.15
N ASP A 176 -3.64 27.66 5.52
CA ASP A 176 -3.38 27.70 4.09
C ASP A 176 -4.50 27.01 3.29
N PRO A 177 -5.26 27.74 2.45
CA PRO A 177 -6.28 27.12 1.61
C PRO A 177 -5.69 26.15 0.58
N LYS A 178 -4.41 26.28 0.19
CA LYS A 178 -3.76 25.35 -0.74
C LYS A 178 -3.45 23.99 -0.12
N ALA A 179 -3.41 23.92 1.22
CA ALA A 179 -3.26 22.65 1.92
C ALA A 179 -4.54 21.81 1.89
N ILE A 180 -5.69 22.42 1.55
CA ILE A 180 -6.97 21.71 1.42
C ILE A 180 -6.96 20.88 0.13
N MET A 181 -7.16 19.58 0.27
CA MET A 181 -7.22 18.67 -0.88
C MET A 181 -8.65 18.57 -1.40
N PRO A 182 -8.86 18.34 -2.71
CA PRO A 182 -10.19 18.09 -3.29
C PRO A 182 -10.69 16.67 -2.96
N ALA A 183 -10.67 16.33 -1.67
CA ALA A 183 -11.14 15.07 -1.11
C ALA A 183 -11.74 15.29 0.28
N ALA A 184 -12.79 14.54 0.60
CA ALA A 184 -13.48 14.62 1.88
C ALA A 184 -14.04 13.26 2.30
N PHE A 185 -14.11 13.02 3.61
CA PHE A 185 -14.86 11.92 4.19
C PHE A 185 -16.26 12.41 4.52
N VAL A 186 -17.28 11.85 3.87
CA VAL A 186 -18.68 12.21 4.10
C VAL A 186 -19.33 11.12 4.92
N SER A 187 -19.88 11.50 6.06
CA SER A 187 -20.55 10.58 7.00
C SER A 187 -22.07 10.70 6.86
N PHE A 188 -22.73 9.55 6.94
CA PHE A 188 -24.18 9.43 6.83
C PHE A 188 -24.78 8.91 8.14
N ASN A 189 -26.06 9.21 8.38
CA ASN A 189 -26.79 8.71 9.54
C ASN A 189 -27.16 7.20 9.44
N SER A 190 -27.12 6.63 8.24
CA SER A 190 -27.54 5.26 7.93
C SER A 190 -26.51 4.58 7.03
N GLN A 191 -26.26 3.29 7.28
CA GLN A 191 -25.41 2.43 6.45
C GLN A 191 -25.95 2.32 5.03
N TRP A 192 -27.29 2.33 4.87
CA TRP A 192 -27.92 2.29 3.57
C TRP A 192 -27.63 3.55 2.75
N GLY A 193 -27.68 4.72 3.38
CA GLY A 193 -27.35 6.00 2.72
C GLY A 193 -25.90 6.03 2.23
N ALA A 194 -24.96 5.60 3.08
CA ALA A 194 -23.56 5.45 2.69
C ALA A 194 -23.39 4.44 1.54
N ALA A 195 -24.09 3.30 1.59
CA ALA A 195 -24.02 2.27 0.56
C ALA A 195 -24.54 2.73 -0.80
N VAL A 196 -25.64 3.49 -0.81
CA VAL A 196 -26.20 4.08 -2.03
C VAL A 196 -25.23 5.12 -2.59
N CYS A 197 -24.69 6.01 -1.76
CA CYS A 197 -23.74 7.02 -2.19
C CYS A 197 -22.45 6.42 -2.78
N ALA A 198 -21.88 5.38 -2.16
CA ALA A 198 -20.67 4.73 -2.62
C ALA A 198 -20.84 3.91 -3.92
N GLN A 199 -22.06 3.55 -4.29
CA GLN A 199 -22.34 2.71 -5.47
C GLN A 199 -22.94 3.48 -6.65
N THR A 200 -23.46 4.68 -6.40
CA THR A 200 -24.11 5.50 -7.43
C THR A 200 -23.18 6.54 -8.00
N GLN A 201 -23.24 6.72 -9.32
CA GLN A 201 -22.56 7.81 -10.01
C GLN A 201 -23.24 9.14 -9.63
N GLN A 202 -22.49 10.06 -9.02
CA GLN A 202 -23.05 11.29 -8.46
C GLN A 202 -23.33 12.38 -9.52
N THR A 203 -22.52 12.44 -10.58
CA THR A 203 -22.63 13.44 -11.65
C THR A 203 -22.44 12.83 -13.03
N SER A 204 -22.85 13.54 -14.09
CA SER A 204 -22.72 13.08 -15.48
C SER A 204 -21.27 12.83 -15.90
N ASN A 205 -20.31 13.52 -15.29
CA ASN A 205 -18.89 13.29 -15.55
C ASN A 205 -18.33 12.17 -14.63
N PRO A 206 -17.87 11.04 -15.18
CA PRO A 206 -17.38 9.91 -14.39
C PRO A 206 -16.04 10.17 -13.69
N THR A 207 -15.39 11.30 -13.92
CA THR A 207 -14.10 11.63 -13.29
C THR A 207 -14.22 12.52 -12.07
N VAL A 208 -15.37 13.16 -11.84
CA VAL A 208 -15.60 14.14 -10.77
C VAL A 208 -16.55 13.55 -9.73
N TRP A 209 -16.44 13.97 -8.46
CA TRP A 209 -17.27 13.43 -7.37
C TRP A 209 -17.19 11.90 -7.26
N LEU A 210 -15.96 11.37 -7.28
CA LEU A 210 -15.71 9.95 -7.18
C LEU A 210 -15.99 9.48 -5.75
N THR A 211 -16.99 8.63 -5.57
CA THR A 211 -17.35 8.06 -4.28
C THR A 211 -16.79 6.65 -4.15
N GLU A 212 -16.08 6.40 -3.05
CA GLU A 212 -15.53 5.10 -2.69
C GLU A 212 -15.89 4.80 -1.23
N TRP A 213 -16.04 3.51 -0.89
CA TRP A 213 -16.20 3.11 0.52
C TRP A 213 -14.98 3.58 1.32
N ALA A 214 -15.21 4.34 2.40
CA ALA A 214 -14.10 4.78 3.23
C ALA A 214 -13.51 3.58 3.98
N PRO A 215 -12.19 3.38 3.98
CA PRO A 215 -11.57 2.36 4.82
C PRO A 215 -11.70 2.77 6.30
N GLU A 216 -11.51 1.80 7.19
CA GLU A 216 -11.45 2.08 8.63
C GLU A 216 -10.34 3.12 8.89
N PRO A 217 -10.52 4.09 9.82
CA PRO A 217 -9.54 5.16 10.04
C PRO A 217 -8.09 4.70 10.32
N ARG A 218 -7.92 3.47 10.80
CA ARG A 218 -6.62 2.83 11.04
C ARG A 218 -5.98 2.27 9.76
N ASP A 219 -6.79 1.92 8.77
CA ASP A 219 -6.39 1.36 7.48
C ASP A 219 -6.24 2.46 6.40
N VAL A 220 -6.60 3.71 6.73
CA VAL A 220 -6.38 4.87 5.86
C VAL A 220 -4.88 5.15 5.75
N TYR A 221 -4.32 4.99 4.55
CA TYR A 221 -2.97 5.46 4.25
C TYR A 221 -2.99 6.94 3.84
N TRP A 222 -2.92 7.82 4.85
CA TRP A 222 -3.06 9.28 4.71
C TRP A 222 -2.18 9.94 3.63
N PRO A 223 -0.89 9.57 3.46
CA PRO A 223 -0.05 10.24 2.47
C PRO A 223 -0.55 10.11 1.02
N ASN A 224 -1.33 9.07 0.71
CA ASN A 224 -1.86 8.86 -0.63
C ASN A 224 -3.10 9.71 -0.94
N LEU A 225 -3.77 10.27 0.08
CA LEU A 225 -4.95 11.12 -0.14
C LEU A 225 -4.59 12.51 -0.67
N ALA A 226 -3.34 12.95 -0.50
CA ALA A 226 -2.84 14.22 -1.01
C ALA A 226 -2.43 14.17 -2.51
N ILE A 227 -2.57 13.01 -3.16
CA ILE A 227 -2.15 12.83 -4.55
C ILE A 227 -3.31 13.19 -5.48
N PRO A 228 -3.14 14.13 -6.44
CA PRO A 228 -4.19 14.48 -7.38
C PRO A 228 -4.47 13.35 -8.38
N PHE A 229 -5.69 13.31 -8.90
CA PHE A 229 -6.17 12.21 -9.74
C PHE A 229 -5.31 11.96 -11.00
N VAL A 230 -4.86 13.03 -11.67
CA VAL A 230 -4.04 12.92 -12.90
C VAL A 230 -2.68 12.29 -12.60
N GLU A 231 -2.07 12.63 -11.45
CA GLU A 231 -0.80 12.03 -11.03
C GLU A 231 -0.92 10.53 -10.76
N LEU A 232 -2.07 10.04 -10.29
CA LEU A 232 -2.28 8.61 -10.05
C LEU A 232 -2.10 7.80 -11.34
N SER A 233 -2.56 8.33 -12.48
CA SER A 233 -2.41 7.65 -13.78
C SER A 233 -0.96 7.60 -14.24
N VAL A 234 -0.21 8.70 -14.07
CA VAL A 234 1.22 8.75 -14.39
C VAL A 234 2.03 7.82 -13.49
N ARG A 235 1.78 7.84 -12.18
CA ARG A 235 2.44 6.95 -11.21
C ARG A 235 2.16 5.49 -11.51
N ARG A 236 0.93 5.14 -11.90
CA ARG A 236 0.58 3.78 -12.31
C ARG A 236 1.38 3.33 -13.53
N LEU A 237 1.56 4.20 -14.53
CA LEU A 237 2.38 3.92 -15.71
C LEU A 237 3.86 3.73 -15.33
N ILE A 238 4.42 4.61 -14.50
CA ILE A 238 5.81 4.51 -14.02
C ILE A 238 6.02 3.18 -13.28
N MET A 239 5.11 2.81 -12.38
CA MET A 239 5.19 1.55 -11.63
C MET A 239 5.08 0.32 -12.54
N ALA A 240 4.23 0.37 -13.58
CA ALA A 240 4.12 -0.71 -14.56
C ALA A 240 5.44 -0.90 -15.35
N VAL A 241 6.06 0.21 -15.77
CA VAL A 241 7.37 0.18 -16.46
C VAL A 241 8.47 -0.31 -15.52
N ALA A 242 8.50 0.14 -14.26
CA ALA A 242 9.45 -0.32 -13.27
C ALA A 242 9.30 -1.83 -12.99
N LEU A 243 8.07 -2.33 -12.87
CA LEU A 243 7.79 -3.75 -12.69
C LEU A 243 8.24 -4.58 -13.91
N PHE A 244 8.04 -4.06 -15.12
CA PHE A 244 8.56 -4.69 -16.34
C PHE A 244 10.08 -4.86 -16.28
N PHE A 245 10.83 -3.80 -15.95
CA PHE A 245 12.28 -3.91 -15.82
C PHE A 245 12.71 -4.83 -14.68
N LEU A 246 12.01 -4.78 -13.54
CA LEU A 246 12.27 -5.71 -12.43
C LEU A 246 12.14 -7.16 -12.88
N THR A 247 11.04 -7.53 -13.53
CA THR A 247 10.84 -8.90 -14.05
C THR A 247 11.86 -9.27 -15.12
N PHE A 248 12.23 -8.31 -15.98
CA PHE A 248 13.26 -8.53 -17.01
C PHE A 248 14.64 -8.80 -16.41
N PHE A 249 15.12 -7.96 -15.50
CA PHE A 249 16.42 -8.13 -14.87
C PHE A 249 16.45 -9.35 -13.93
N PHE A 250 15.30 -9.70 -13.34
CA PHE A 250 15.18 -10.91 -12.52
C PHE A 250 15.33 -12.21 -13.32
N MET A 251 15.31 -12.16 -14.66
CA MET A 251 15.68 -13.32 -15.49
C MET A 251 17.15 -13.71 -15.33
N VAL A 252 18.05 -12.78 -15.00
CA VAL A 252 19.49 -13.06 -14.82
C VAL A 252 19.75 -13.99 -13.63
N PRO A 253 19.29 -13.70 -12.39
CA PRO A 253 19.46 -14.61 -11.27
C PRO A 253 18.73 -15.94 -11.49
N ILE A 254 17.57 -15.94 -12.15
CA ILE A 254 16.88 -17.19 -12.53
C ILE A 254 17.78 -18.03 -13.45
N ALA A 255 18.39 -17.43 -14.47
CA ALA A 255 19.28 -18.14 -15.39
C ALA A 255 20.52 -18.70 -14.68
N LEU A 256 21.10 -17.96 -13.73
CA LEU A 256 22.24 -18.45 -12.92
C LEU A 256 21.85 -19.66 -12.07
N VAL A 257 20.71 -19.60 -11.37
CA VAL A 257 20.19 -20.72 -10.57
C VAL A 257 19.90 -21.93 -11.46
N GLN A 258 19.28 -21.72 -12.62
CA GLN A 258 19.01 -22.79 -13.59
C GLN A 258 20.29 -23.37 -14.18
N SER A 259 21.34 -22.57 -14.41
CA SER A 259 22.62 -23.10 -14.86
C SER A 259 23.23 -24.02 -13.81
N VAL A 260 23.24 -23.62 -12.52
CA VAL A 260 23.80 -24.45 -11.44
C VAL A 260 23.00 -25.74 -11.26
N ALA A 261 21.68 -25.72 -11.51
CA ALA A 261 20.82 -26.89 -11.38
C ALA A 261 21.06 -27.97 -12.45
N ASN A 262 21.48 -27.59 -13.67
CA ASN A 262 21.75 -28.53 -14.77
C ASN A 262 23.25 -28.61 -15.06
N LEU A 263 23.98 -29.36 -14.22
CA LEU A 263 25.43 -29.56 -14.34
C LEU A 263 25.83 -30.16 -15.71
N ASP A 264 25.01 -31.06 -16.26
CA ASP A 264 25.23 -31.69 -17.57
C ASP A 264 25.24 -30.66 -18.74
N ASP A 265 24.44 -29.59 -18.62
CA ASP A 265 24.38 -28.52 -19.61
C ASP A 265 25.57 -27.55 -19.44
N ILE A 266 26.02 -27.31 -18.20
CA ILE A 266 27.26 -26.55 -17.94
C ILE A 266 28.47 -27.28 -18.52
N GLU A 267 28.56 -28.60 -18.35
CA GLU A 267 29.67 -29.42 -18.83
C GLU A 267 29.82 -29.37 -20.36
N ARG A 268 28.68 -29.21 -21.07
CA ARG A 268 28.64 -29.04 -22.52
C ARG A 268 28.96 -27.62 -22.99
N VAL A 269 28.56 -26.59 -22.24
CA VAL A 269 28.70 -25.18 -22.64
C VAL A 269 30.04 -24.58 -22.18
N LEU A 270 30.58 -25.01 -21.05
CA LEU A 270 31.84 -24.53 -20.47
C LEU A 270 32.75 -25.73 -20.09
N PRO A 271 33.45 -26.34 -21.07
CA PRO A 271 34.24 -27.55 -20.84
C PRO A 271 35.43 -27.37 -19.88
N PHE A 272 35.80 -26.12 -19.53
CA PHE A 272 36.85 -25.84 -18.54
C PHE A 272 36.42 -26.10 -17.09
N LEU A 273 35.13 -26.30 -16.81
CA LEU A 273 34.61 -26.62 -15.47
C LEU A 273 34.61 -28.12 -15.16
N LYS A 274 34.76 -28.99 -16.18
CA LYS A 274 34.88 -30.46 -16.05
C LYS A 274 35.82 -30.93 -14.91
N PRO A 275 37.08 -30.45 -14.81
CA PRO A 275 38.01 -30.93 -13.79
C PRO A 275 37.68 -30.49 -12.35
N ILE A 276 36.77 -29.53 -12.14
CA ILE A 276 36.30 -29.10 -10.81
C ILE A 276 35.08 -29.91 -10.38
N ILE A 277 34.28 -30.40 -11.34
CA ILE A 277 33.02 -31.12 -11.10
C ILE A 277 33.25 -32.63 -10.94
N GLU A 278 34.22 -33.22 -11.64
CA GLU A 278 34.54 -34.66 -11.58
C GLU A 278 35.45 -35.07 -10.38
N ARG A 279 35.70 -34.15 -9.43
CA ARG A 279 36.45 -34.40 -8.18
C ARG A 279 35.51 -34.59 -7.00
#